data_AF-A0A536DPH2-F1
#
_entry.id   AF-A0A536DPH2-F1
#
_cell.length_a   1.000
_cell.length_b   1.000
_cell.length_c   1.000
_cell.angle_alpha   90.00
_cell.angle_beta   90.00
_cell.angle_gamma   90.00
#
_symmetry.space_group_name_H-M   'P 1'
#
loop_
_entity.id
_entity.type
_entity.pdbx_description
1 polymer ?
#
loop_
_entity_poly.entity_id
_entity_poly.type
_entity_poly.pdbx_seq_one_letter_code
_entity_poly.pdbx_strand_id
1 'polypeptide(L)' 'MDREQLIQRLRARVRRGGPAEQVWWNGELVHVSEAIIRAAELNEDEPIRARGDDVVIPSRLEDS' A
#
# COMPACT_ATOMS: atom_id res chain seq x y z
N MET A 1 -10.81 -1.98 -1.39
CA MET A 1 -10.54 -0.52 -1.31
C MET A 1 -10.04 -0.11 -2.68
N ASP A 2 -10.25 1.13 -3.12
CA ASP A 2 -9.67 1.59 -4.39
C ASP A 2 -8.26 2.18 -4.21
N ARG A 3 -7.58 2.42 -5.34
CA ARG A 3 -6.23 2.97 -5.40
C ARG A 3 -6.11 4.33 -4.71
N GLU A 4 -7.06 5.23 -4.94
CA GLU A 4 -7.01 6.58 -4.41
C GLU A 4 -7.14 6.59 -2.89
N GLN A 5 -8.07 5.81 -2.34
CA GLN A 5 -8.24 5.61 -0.91
C GLN A 5 -6.98 5.03 -0.25
N LEU A 6 -6.30 4.08 -0.91
CA LEU A 6 -5.03 3.53 -0.44
C LEU A 6 -3.95 4.62 -0.35
N ILE A 7 -3.74 5.39 -1.42
CA ILE A 7 -2.76 6.48 -1.47
C ILE A 7 -3.05 7.52 -0.37
N GLN A 8 -4.32 7.90 -0.18
CA GLN A 8 -4.71 8.86 0.87
C GLN A 8 -4.42 8.31 2.28
N ARG A 9 -4.66 7.02 2.53
CA ARG A 9 -4.30 6.38 3.82
C ARG A 9 -2.80 6.38 4.05
N LEU A 10 -2.00 6.00 3.05
CA LEU A 10 -0.53 5.99 3.17
C LEU A 10 0.02 7.40 3.42
N ARG A 11 -0.50 8.42 2.72
CA ARG A 11 -0.15 9.82 2.98
C ARG A 11 -0.54 10.28 4.39
N ALA A 12 -1.72 9.88 4.87
CA ALA A 12 -2.13 10.17 6.24
C ALA A 12 -1.21 9.53 7.27
N ARG A 13 -0.66 8.34 6.98
CA ARG A 13 0.31 7.66 7.82
C ARG A 13 1.63 8.43 7.92
N VAL A 14 2.20 8.85 6.78
CA VAL A 14 3.40 9.72 6.76
C VAL A 14 3.21 10.95 7.64
N ARG A 15 2.04 11.60 7.55
CA ARG A 15 1.74 12.79 8.36
C ARG A 15 1.65 12.51 9.87
N ARG A 16 1.31 11.28 10.28
CA ARG A 16 1.13 10.91 11.70
C ARG A 16 2.39 10.34 12.35
N GLY A 17 3.08 9.42 11.66
CA GLY A 17 4.25 8.71 12.18
C GLY A 17 5.58 9.25 11.67
N GLY A 18 5.56 10.18 10.72
CA GLY A 18 6.76 10.77 10.15
C GLY A 18 7.38 9.94 9.01
N PRO A 19 8.59 10.32 8.57
CA PRO A 19 9.23 9.82 7.36
C PRO A 19 9.99 8.49 7.55
N ALA A 20 9.78 7.76 8.64
CA ALA A 20 10.37 6.44 8.89
C ALA A 20 9.32 5.31 8.97
N GLU A 21 8.06 5.63 8.66
CA GLU A 21 6.95 4.70 8.74
C GLU A 21 7.06 3.59 7.68
N GLN A 22 6.70 2.38 8.09
CA GLN A 22 6.72 1.18 7.26
C GLN A 22 5.34 0.53 7.21
N VAL A 23 5.09 -0.21 6.13
CA VAL A 23 3.86 -0.99 5.91
C VAL A 23 4.23 -2.33 5.31
N TRP A 24 3.40 -3.34 5.55
CA TRP A 24 3.49 -4.60 4.85
C TRP A 24 2.81 -4.46 3.49
N TRP A 25 3.51 -4.82 2.43
CA TRP A 25 3.05 -4.78 1.05
C TRP A 25 3.26 -6.14 0.42
N ASN A 26 2.19 -6.89 0.16
CA ASN A 26 2.25 -8.25 -0.38
C ASN A 26 3.24 -9.17 0.38
N GLY A 27 3.33 -9.04 1.70
CA GLY A 27 4.26 -9.81 2.53
C GLY A 27 5.67 -9.24 2.63
N GLU A 28 5.99 -8.11 1.98
CA GLU A 28 7.26 -7.40 2.11
C GLU A 28 7.10 -6.18 3.04
N LEU A 29 8.01 -5.99 4.00
CA LEU A 29 8.02 -4.78 4.82
C LEU A 29 8.74 -3.66 4.05
N VAL A 30 8.00 -2.63 3.64
CA VAL A 30 8.51 -1.52 2.82
C VAL A 30 8.29 -0.17 3.49
N HIS A 31 9.07 0.83 3.09
CA HIS A 31 8.86 2.19 3.54
C HIS A 31 7.54 2.75 2.99
N VAL A 32 6.80 3.53 3.78
CA VAL A 32 5.48 4.03 3.37
C VAL A 32 5.56 4.92 2.12
N SER A 33 6.65 5.66 1.91
CA SER A 33 6.85 6.44 0.67
C SER A 33 6.97 5.56 -0.57
N GLU A 34 7.61 4.39 -0.42
CA GLU A 34 7.71 3.40 -1.49
C GLU A 34 6.33 2.78 -1.76
N ALA A 35 5.57 2.45 -0.71
CA ALA A 35 4.21 1.96 -0.86
C ALA A 35 3.29 2.95 -1.61
N ILE A 36 3.50 4.26 -1.45
CA ILE A 36 2.75 5.29 -2.20
C ILE A 36 3.08 5.22 -3.69
N ILE A 37 4.35 5.03 -4.05
CA ILE A 37 4.79 4.90 -5.44
C ILE A 37 4.20 3.62 -6.05
N ARG A 38 4.35 2.48 -5.37
CA ARG A 38 3.76 1.19 -5.79
C ARG A 38 2.23 1.28 -5.94
N ALA A 39 1.57 2.02 -5.05
CA ALA A 39 0.12 2.26 -5.13
C ALA A 39 -0.27 3.12 -6.33
N ALA A 40 0.54 4.11 -6.72
CA ALA A 40 0.29 4.94 -7.90
C ALA A 40 0.40 4.16 -9.22
N GLU A 41 1.18 3.09 -9.23
CA GLU A 41 1.38 2.19 -10.38
C GLU A 41 0.29 1.11 -10.48
N LEU A 42 -0.68 1.05 -9.56
CA LEU A 42 -1.79 0.11 -9.65
C LEU A 42 -2.77 0.51 -10.75
N ASN A 43 -3.27 -0.50 -11.46
CA ASN A 43 -4.42 -0.35 -12.34
C ASN A 43 -5.64 0.12 -11.54
N GLU A 44 -6.57 0.84 -12.19
CA GLU A 44 -7.77 1.37 -11.53
C GLU A 44 -8.66 0.26 -10.95
N ASP A 45 -8.70 -0.88 -11.64
CA ASP A 45 -9.53 -2.03 -11.29
C ASP A 45 -8.78 -3.08 -10.45
N GLU A 46 -7.54 -2.80 -10.03
CA GLU A 46 -6.74 -3.76 -9.27
C GLU A 46 -7.38 -4.01 -7.89
N PRO A 47 -7.70 -5.27 -7.53
CA PRO A 47 -8.30 -5.56 -6.24
C PRO A 47 -7.30 -5.31 -5.11
N ILE A 48 -7.61 -4.36 -4.22
CA ILE A 48 -6.77 -4.04 -3.05
C ILE A 48 -7.48 -4.44 -1.76
N ARG A 49 -6.80 -5.25 -0.94
CA ARG A 49 -7.17 -5.57 0.44
C ARG A 49 -6.20 -4.86 1.38
N ALA A 50 -6.70 -3.93 2.20
CA ALA A 50 -5.88 -3.23 3.19
C ALA A 50 -6.44 -3.43 4.59
N ARG A 51 -5.66 -4.00 5.51
CA ARG A 51 -6.03 -4.24 6.91
C ARG A 51 -4.96 -3.69 7.84
N GLY A 52 -5.27 -2.60 8.54
CA GLY A 52 -4.31 -1.92 9.40
C GLY A 52 -3.12 -1.41 8.58
N ASP A 53 -1.96 -2.04 8.79
CA ASP A 53 -0.68 -1.69 8.17
C ASP A 53 -0.31 -2.65 7.03
N ASP A 54 -1.17 -3.61 6.73
CA ASP A 54 -0.97 -4.62 5.70
C ASP A 54 -1.79 -4.27 4.45
N VAL A 55 -1.12 -4.29 3.30
CA VAL A 55 -1.66 -4.06 1.97
C VAL A 55 -1.39 -5.28 1.11
N VAL A 56 -2.46 -5.89 0.62
CA VAL A 56 -2.44 -7.10 -0.19
C VAL A 56 -3.13 -6.85 -1.53
N ILE A 57 -2.42 -7.18 -2.61
CA ILE A 57 -2.85 -7.17 -4.01
C ILE A 57 -2.91 -8.63 -4.46
N PRO A 58 -4.09 -9.29 -4.43
CA PRO A 58 -4.21 -10.74 -4.63
C PRO A 58 -3.64 -11.25 -5.94
N SER A 59 -3.80 -10.50 -7.03
CA SER A 59 -3.26 -10.84 -8.36
C SER A 59 -1.74 -11.00 -8.37
N ARG A 60 -1.01 -10.33 -7.47
CA ARG A 60 0.45 -10.43 -7.37
C ARG A 60 0.94 -11.54 -6.44
N LEU A 61 0.04 -12.21 -5.73
CA LEU A 61 0.39 -13.34 -4.88
C LEU A 61 0.33 -14.68 -5.64
N GLU A 62 -0.38 -14.73 -6.77
CA GLU A 62 -0.52 -15.96 -7.57
C GLU A 62 0.74 -16.27 -8.41
N ASP A 63 1.65 -15.31 -8.54
CA ASP A 63 2.91 -15.40 -9.29
C ASP A 63 4.15 -15.74 -8.42
N SER A 64 3.99 -16.04 -7.12
CA SER A 64 5.10 -16.31 -6.16
C SER A 64 5.18 -17.74 -5.65
#